data_AF-H4F6W5-F1
#
_entry.id   AF-H4F6W5-F1
#
_cell.length_a   1.000
_cell.length_b   1.000
_cell.length_c   1.000
_cell.angle_alpha   90.00
_cell.angle_beta   90.00
_cell.angle_gamma   90.00
#
_symmetry.space_group_name_H-M   'P 1'
#
loop_
_entity.id
_entity.type
_entity.pdbx_description
1 polymer ?
#
loop_
_entity_poly.entity_id
_entity_poly.type
_entity_poly.pdbx_seq_one_letter_code
_entity_poly.pdbx_strand_id
1 'polypeptide(L)' 'MMEKGHPELTRQERILAMLVEEYRVAEYDLVEREGETYARMVANVGRKSWVIDELNLHTLAGQIDRGLR' A
#
# COMPACT_ATOMS: atom_id res chain seq x y z
N MET A 1 -19.10 16.91 -26.99
CA MET A 1 -17.95 16.37 -26.25
C MET A 1 -18.48 15.85 -24.94
N MET A 2 -18.53 14.52 -24.73
CA MET A 2 -18.91 13.99 -23.43
C MET A 2 -17.67 13.95 -22.56
N GLU A 3 -17.66 14.71 -21.47
CA GLU A 3 -16.68 14.57 -20.40
C GLU A 3 -16.76 13.14 -19.88
N LYS A 4 -15.67 12.39 -20.00
CA LYS A 4 -15.53 11.11 -19.31
C LYS A 4 -15.47 11.42 -17.82
N GLY A 5 -16.58 11.22 -17.10
CA GLY A 5 -16.57 11.24 -15.65
C GLY A 5 -15.53 10.25 -15.16
N HIS A 6 -14.56 10.72 -14.37
CA HIS A 6 -13.64 9.83 -13.69
C HIS A 6 -14.47 8.87 -12.82
N PRO A 7 -14.29 7.54 -12.94
CA PRO A 7 -15.01 6.61 -12.08
C PRO A 7 -14.68 6.92 -10.62
N GLU A 8 -15.71 7.03 -9.78
CA GLU A 8 -15.50 7.17 -8.34
C GLU A 8 -14.73 5.95 -7.83
N LEU A 9 -13.64 6.20 -7.10
CA LEU A 9 -12.88 5.14 -6.45
C LEU A 9 -13.80 4.35 -5.53
N THR A 10 -13.70 3.02 -5.55
CA THR A 10 -14.32 2.15 -4.55
C THR A 10 -13.79 2.47 -3.15
N ARG A 11 -14.52 2.06 -2.11
CA ARG A 11 -14.05 2.26 -0.73
C ARG A 11 -12.70 1.58 -0.48
N GLN A 12 -12.50 0.36 -0.99
CA GLN A 12 -11.22 -0.35 -0.89
C GLN A 12 -10.08 0.43 -1.57
N GLU A 13 -10.30 0.99 -2.76
CA GLU A 13 -9.26 1.79 -3.44
C GLU A 13 -8.92 3.08 -2.67
N ARG A 14 -9.91 3.73 -2.05
CA ARG A 14 -9.65 4.88 -1.17
C ARG A 14 -8.84 4.48 0.06
N ILE A 15 -9.15 3.33 0.67
CA ILE A 15 -8.37 2.79 1.80
C ILE A 15 -6.94 2.47 1.35
N LEU A 16 -6.77 1.82 0.20
CA LEU A 16 -5.45 1.53 -0.36
C LEU A 16 -4.64 2.81 -0.56
N ALA A 17 -5.23 3.85 -1.16
CA ALA A 17 -4.56 5.13 -1.35
C ALA A 17 -4.12 5.77 -0.02
N MET A 18 -4.97 5.68 1.03
CA MET A 18 -4.63 6.14 2.37
C MET A 18 -3.48 5.33 2.98
N LEU A 19 -3.50 4.00 2.85
CA LEU A 19 -2.42 3.13 3.34
C LEU A 19 -1.10 3.41 2.61
N VAL A 20 -1.13 3.58 1.30
CA VAL A 20 0.07 3.93 0.51
C VAL A 20 0.70 5.22 1.02
N GLU A 21 -0.12 6.24 1.28
CA GLU A 21 0.39 7.51 1.82
C GLU A 21 0.91 7.36 3.25
N GLU A 22 0.19 6.66 4.13
CA GLU A 22 0.60 6.41 5.51
C GLU A 22 1.97 5.73 5.58
N TYR A 23 2.15 4.63 4.83
CA TYR A 23 3.42 3.88 4.84
C TYR A 23 4.55 4.64 4.15
N ARG A 24 4.25 5.49 3.16
CA ARG A 24 5.24 6.41 2.56
C ARG A 24 5.74 7.42 3.59
N VAL A 25 4.82 8.04 4.35
CA VAL A 25 5.17 9.03 5.40
C VAL A 25 5.93 8.36 6.55
N ALA A 26 5.63 7.09 6.85
CA ALA A 26 6.35 6.28 7.82
C ALA A 26 7.72 5.75 7.32
N GLU A 27 8.21 6.21 6.17
CA GLU A 27 9.50 5.84 5.58
C GLU A 27 9.66 4.34 5.26
N TYR A 28 8.55 3.63 4.98
CA TYR A 28 8.62 2.29 4.42
C TYR A 28 8.97 2.35 2.93
N ASP A 29 9.74 1.36 2.47
CA ASP A 29 9.96 1.14 1.04
C ASP A 29 8.68 0.59 0.42
N LEU A 30 8.08 1.34 -0.51
CA LEU A 30 6.94 0.87 -1.29
C LEU A 30 7.42 0.16 -2.55
N VAL A 31 7.01 -1.09 -2.72
CA VAL A 31 7.40 -1.95 -3.83
C VAL A 31 6.19 -2.59 -4.48
N GLU A 32 6.09 -2.46 -5.80
CA GLU A 32 5.08 -3.14 -6.60
C GLU A 32 5.56 -4.53 -6.99
N ARG A 33 4.71 -5.55 -6.74
CA ARG A 33 4.94 -6.94 -7.15
C ARG A 33 3.62 -7.55 -7.60
N GLU A 34 3.63 -8.13 -8.80
CA GLU A 34 2.46 -8.81 -9.38
C GLU A 34 1.18 -7.94 -9.42
N GLY A 35 1.33 -6.62 -9.56
CA GLY A 35 0.21 -5.67 -9.60
C GLY A 35 -0.32 -5.25 -8.23
N GLU A 36 0.34 -5.66 -7.15
CA GLU A 36 0.01 -5.27 -5.78
C GLU A 36 1.12 -4.41 -5.16
N THR A 37 0.73 -3.48 -4.30
CA THR A 37 1.64 -2.63 -3.54
C THR A 37 1.96 -3.26 -2.18
N TYR A 38 3.26 -3.36 -1.88
CA TYR A 38 3.78 -3.83 -0.61
C TYR A 38 4.53 -2.70 0.09
N ALA A 39 4.31 -2.53 1.39
CA ALA A 39 5.13 -1.68 2.25
C ALA A 39 6.18 -2.55 2.94
N ARG A 40 7.46 -2.16 2.86
CA ARG A 40 8.59 -2.93 3.38
C ARG A 40 9.41 -2.09 4.34
N MET A 41 9.65 -2.62 5.53
CA MET A 41 10.59 -2.03 6.49
C MET A 41 11.97 -2.67 6.28
N VAL A 42 12.99 -1.84 6.01
CA VAL A 42 14.35 -2.29 5.73
C VAL A 42 15.33 -1.73 6.76
N ALA A 43 16.12 -2.60 7.38
CA ALA A 43 17.27 -2.21 8.20
C ALA A 43 18.56 -2.28 7.37
N ASN A 44 19.30 -1.17 7.37
CA ASN A 44 20.64 -1.11 6.76
C ASN A 44 21.71 -1.24 7.84
N VAL A 45 22.52 -2.30 7.77
CA VAL A 45 23.65 -2.56 8.69
C VAL A 45 24.93 -2.68 7.87
N GLY A 46 25.70 -1.60 7.83
CA GLY A 46 26.88 -1.49 6.96
C GLY A 46 26.49 -1.53 5.49
N ARG A 47 27.04 -2.49 4.73
CA ARG A 47 26.73 -2.70 3.30
C ARG A 47 25.62 -3.73 3.06
N LYS A 48 24.92 -4.16 4.11
CA LYS A 48 23.87 -5.18 4.03
C LYS A 48 22.53 -4.55 4.37
N SER A 49 21.50 -4.97 3.65
CA SER A 49 20.12 -4.59 3.89
C SER A 49 19.32 -5.83 4.30
N TRP A 50 18.48 -5.69 5.30
CA TRP A 50 17.62 -6.75 5.83
C TRP A 50 16.18 -6.28 5.77
N VAL A 51 15.30 -7.10 5.18
CA VAL A 51 13.86 -6.88 5.29
C VAL A 51 13.43 -7.32 6.68
N ILE A 52 12.96 -6.37 7.49
CA ILE A 52 12.47 -6.63 8.84
C ILE A 52 10.99 -7.04 8.78
N ASP A 53 10.22 -6.32 7.96
CA ASP A 53 8.79 -6.54 7.81
C ASP A 53 8.34 -6.21 6.39
N GLU A 54 7.26 -6.85 5.96
CA GLU A 54 6.68 -6.66 4.64
C GLU A 54 5.17 -6.92 4.67
N LEU A 55 4.40 -5.92 4.24
CA LEU A 55 2.94 -5.95 4.27
C LEU A 55 2.34 -5.69 2.90
N ASN A 56 1.43 -6.55 2.47
CA ASN A 56 0.62 -6.33 1.27
C ASN A 56 -0.52 -5.34 1.57
N LEU A 57 -0.44 -4.13 1.00
CA LEU A 57 -1.41 -3.07 1.25
C LEU A 57 -2.77 -3.32 0.60
N HIS A 58 -2.83 -4.09 -0.50
CA HIS A 58 -4.10 -4.47 -1.13
C HIS A 58 -4.88 -5.45 -0.24
N THR A 59 -4.17 -6.42 0.34
CA THR A 59 -4.75 -7.36 1.32
C THR A 59 -5.23 -6.61 2.56
N LEU A 60 -4.40 -5.73 3.13
CA LEU A 60 -4.80 -4.94 4.30
C LEU A 60 -5.99 -4.04 3.97
N ALA A 61 -5.99 -3.36 2.82
CA ALA A 61 -7.12 -2.54 2.39
C ALA A 61 -8.41 -3.35 2.30
N GLY A 62 -8.36 -4.56 1.75
CA GLY A 62 -9.51 -5.46 1.69
C GLY A 62 -9.98 -5.93 3.07
N GLN A 63 -9.07 -6.15 4.01
CA GLN A 63 -9.42 -6.51 5.40
C GLN A 63 -10.09 -5.35 6.15
N ILE A 64 -9.55 -4.13 6.01
CA ILE A 64 -10.16 -2.91 6.56
C ILE A 64 -11.52 -2.65 5.92
N ASP A 65 -11.65 -2.85 4.61
CA ASP A 65 -12.91 -2.66 3.92
C ASP A 65 -14.00 -3.59 4.50
N ARG A 66 -13.65 -4.84 4.82
CA ARG A 66 -14.55 -5.82 5.45
C ARG A 66 -14.79 -5.61 6.95
N GLY A 67 -14.20 -4.58 7.58
CA GLY A 67 -14.38 -4.27 9.00
C GLY A 67 -13.48 -5.06 9.95
N LEU A 68 -12.33 -5.53 9.47
CA LEU A 68 -11.28 -6.31 10.17
C LEU A 68 -11.82 -7.53 10.95
N ARG A 69 -11.74 -8.69 10.31
CA ARG A 69 -11.55 -10.01 10.95
C ARG A 69 -10.19 -10.54 10.57
#